data_AF-A0A2U1KLP7-F1
#
_entry.id   AF-A0A2U1KLP7-F1
#
_cell.length_a   1.000
_cell.length_b   1.000
_cell.length_c   1.000
_cell.angle_alpha   90.00
_cell.angle_beta   90.00
_cell.angle_gamma   90.00
#
_symmetry.space_group_name_H-M   'P 1'
#
loop_
_entity.id
_entity.type
_entity.pdbx_description
1 polymer ?
#
loop_
_entity_poly.entity_id
_entity_poly.type
_entity_poly.pdbx_seq_one_letter_code
_entity_poly.pdbx_strand_id
1 'polypeptide(L)' 'MLHRGILRFDQELALDNLTNSTVAAIADSSDFTVKFGEAMVKLGATEVLTGTQGEIRKSCRAVNAPYLTSVFN' A
#
# COMPACT_ATOMS: atom_id res chain seq x y z
N MET A 1 11.98 -5.70 -22.96
CA MET A 1 12.32 -4.99 -21.70
C MET A 1 13.80 -4.64 -21.69
N LEU A 2 14.18 -3.45 -21.24
CA LEU A 2 15.57 -2.93 -21.34
C LEU A 2 16.52 -3.38 -20.21
N HIS A 3 16.07 -4.23 -19.29
CA HIS A 3 16.85 -4.72 -18.14
C HIS A 3 17.47 -3.62 -17.25
N ARG A 4 16.67 -2.59 -16.91
CA ARG A 4 17.11 -1.43 -16.12
C ARG A 4 16.39 -1.30 -14.76
N GLY A 5 15.71 -2.35 -14.29
CA GLY A 5 15.17 -2.37 -12.93
C GLY A 5 16.30 -2.22 -11.90
N ILE A 6 16.13 -1.35 -10.90
CA ILE A 6 17.17 -1.11 -9.88
C ILE A 6 17.15 -2.25 -8.87
N LEU A 7 15.97 -2.62 -8.40
CA LEU A 7 15.80 -3.71 -7.47
C LEU A 7 15.48 -4.98 -8.25
N ARG A 8 15.91 -6.12 -7.70
CA ARG A 8 15.71 -7.44 -8.34
C ARG A 8 14.23 -7.69 -8.66
N PHE A 9 13.33 -7.35 -7.73
CA PHE A 9 11.91 -7.56 -7.92
C PHE A 9 11.31 -6.66 -9.01
N ASP A 10 11.84 -5.44 -9.23
CA ASP A 10 11.41 -4.58 -10.35
C ASP A 10 11.64 -5.29 -11.68
N GLN A 11 12.80 -5.93 -11.80
CA GLN A 11 13.18 -6.63 -13.01
C GLN A 11 12.43 -7.95 -13.18
N GLU A 12 12.16 -8.66 -12.07
CA GLU A 12 11.39 -9.90 -12.09
C GLU A 12 9.94 -9.65 -12.53
N LEU A 13 9.29 -8.56 -12.12
CA LEU A 13 7.95 -8.20 -12.63
C LEU A 13 7.89 -8.07 -14.16
N ALA A 14 8.98 -7.62 -14.77
CA ALA A 14 9.07 -7.44 -16.21
C ALA A 14 9.41 -8.73 -16.97
N LEU A 15 9.89 -9.78 -16.27
CA LEU A 15 10.36 -11.04 -16.86
C LEU A 15 9.47 -12.22 -16.54
N ASP A 16 8.76 -12.19 -15.41
CA ASP A 16 7.90 -13.27 -14.96
C ASP A 16 6.67 -13.44 -15.87
N ASN A 17 6.32 -14.69 -16.17
CA ASN A 17 5.26 -15.02 -17.11
C ASN A 17 3.87 -14.53 -16.68
N LEU A 18 3.63 -14.34 -15.38
CA LEU A 18 2.34 -13.88 -14.87
C LEU A 18 2.20 -12.36 -14.96
N THR A 19 3.31 -11.62 -14.93
CA THR A 19 3.30 -10.16 -14.78
C THR A 19 3.83 -9.40 -15.99
N ASN A 20 4.64 -10.05 -16.85
CA ASN A 20 5.29 -9.40 -18.00
C ASN A 20 4.31 -8.66 -18.93
N SER A 21 3.13 -9.22 -19.18
CA SER A 21 2.09 -8.66 -20.06
C SER A 21 1.48 -7.39 -19.47
N THR A 22 1.32 -7.36 -18.15
CA THR A 22 0.85 -6.18 -17.43
C THR A 22 1.90 -5.08 -17.46
N VAL A 23 3.17 -5.40 -17.23
CA VAL A 23 4.26 -4.41 -17.28
C VAL A 23 4.41 -3.85 -18.70
N ALA A 24 4.32 -4.69 -19.74
CA ALA A 24 4.34 -4.23 -21.13
C ALA A 24 3.16 -3.30 -21.45
N ALA A 25 1.93 -3.68 -21.07
CA ALA A 25 0.75 -2.86 -21.30
C ALA A 25 0.82 -1.50 -20.59
N ILE A 26 1.38 -1.46 -19.37
CA ILE A 26 1.59 -0.21 -18.63
C ILE A 26 2.65 0.65 -19.33
N ALA A 27 3.75 0.06 -19.80
CA ALA A 27 4.83 0.79 -20.47
C ALA A 27 4.40 1.40 -21.81
N ASP A 28 3.47 0.76 -22.52
CA ASP A 28 2.95 1.20 -23.82
C ASP A 28 1.73 2.15 -23.70
N SER A 29 1.31 2.48 -22.48
CA SER A 29 0.11 3.28 -22.20
C SER A 29 0.42 4.60 -21.47
N SER A 30 -0.46 5.59 -21.60
CA SER A 30 -0.43 6.84 -20.83
C SER A 30 -1.33 6.82 -19.58
N ASP A 31 -2.01 5.70 -19.29
CA ASP A 31 -3.02 5.59 -18.22
C ASP A 31 -2.45 5.07 -16.88
N PHE A 32 -1.13 4.91 -16.75
CA PHE A 32 -0.50 4.40 -15.55
C PHE A 32 -0.93 5.16 -14.29
N THR A 33 -1.02 6.49 -14.35
CA THR A 33 -1.41 7.32 -13.20
C THR A 33 -2.84 7.02 -12.73
N VAL A 34 -3.75 6.72 -13.66
CA VAL A 34 -5.12 6.32 -13.34
C VAL A 34 -5.13 4.94 -12.68
N LYS A 35 -4.49 3.94 -13.32
CA LYS A 35 -4.40 2.57 -12.77
C LYS A 35 -3.71 2.54 -11.41
N PHE A 36 -2.68 3.34 -11.23
CA PHE A 36 -1.96 3.48 -9.96
C PHE A 36 -2.88 4.06 -8.88
N GLY A 37 -3.68 5.08 -9.21
CA GLY A 37 -4.68 5.63 -8.29
C GLY A 37 -5.70 4.59 -7.84
N GLU A 38 -6.25 3.83 -8.77
CA GLU A 38 -7.19 2.73 -8.47
C GLU A 38 -6.55 1.66 -7.57
N ALA A 39 -5.31 1.27 -7.86
CA ALA A 39 -4.57 0.31 -7.06
C ALA A 39 -4.33 0.82 -5.62
N MET A 40 -3.99 2.10 -5.46
CA MET A 40 -3.77 2.71 -4.15
C MET A 40 -5.05 2.87 -3.34
N VAL A 41 -6.19 3.15 -3.98
CA VAL A 41 -7.51 3.15 -3.31
C VAL A 41 -7.83 1.75 -2.77
N LYS A 42 -7.61 0.71 -3.59
CA LYS A 42 -7.83 -0.67 -3.17
C LYS A 42 -6.89 -1.09 -2.03
N LEU A 43 -5.61 -0.72 -2.12
CA LEU A 43 -4.62 -0.98 -1.07
C LEU A 43 -5.01 -0.30 0.24
N GLY A 44 -5.42 0.97 0.19
CA GLY A 44 -5.81 1.75 1.35
C GLY A 44 -7.07 1.25 2.07
N ALA A 45 -7.88 0.41 1.43
CA ALA A 45 -9.05 -0.22 2.01
C ALA A 45 -8.77 -1.62 2.62
N THR A 46 -7.53 -2.11 2.52
CA THR A 46 -7.17 -3.45 3.02
C THR A 46 -7.04 -3.43 4.54
N GLU A 47 -7.76 -4.33 5.23
CA GLU A 47 -7.68 -4.56 6.68
C GLU A 47 -7.87 -3.30 7.55
N VAL A 48 -8.66 -2.34 7.08
CA VAL A 48 -8.96 -1.10 7.83
C VAL A 48 -9.88 -1.37 9.02
N LEU A 49 -9.67 -0.60 10.10
CA LEU A 49 -10.54 -0.58 11.27
C LEU A 49 -11.67 0.44 11.04
N THR A 50 -12.92 0.03 11.23
CA THR A 50 -14.10 0.86 10.98
C THR A 50 -15.03 0.94 12.19
N GLY A 51 -15.87 1.98 12.24
CA GLY A 51 -16.81 2.18 13.35
C GLY A 51 -16.10 2.32 14.69
N THR A 52 -16.38 1.39 15.61
CA THR A 52 -15.77 1.35 16.95
C THR A 52 -14.56 0.41 17.03
N GLN A 53 -14.09 -0.13 15.91
CA GLN A 53 -12.87 -0.95 15.86
C GLN A 53 -11.65 -0.05 16.01
N GLY A 54 -10.75 -0.39 16.94
CA GLY A 54 -9.54 0.40 17.20
C GLY A 54 -9.82 1.71 17.94
N GLU A 55 -9.00 2.73 17.66
CA GLU A 55 -9.11 4.06 18.29
C GLU A 55 -8.53 5.16 17.39
N ILE A 56 -8.99 6.39 17.61
CA ILE A 56 -8.30 7.58 17.10
C ILE A 56 -7.19 7.93 18.10
N ARG A 57 -5.93 7.71 17.70
CA ARG A 57 -4.77 7.94 18.56
C ARG A 57 -4.51 9.43 18.75
N LYS A 58 -4.19 9.84 19.98
CA LYS A 58 -3.70 11.20 20.29
C LYS A 58 -2.27 11.43 19.82
N SER A 59 -1.49 10.35 19.72
CA SER A 59 -0.12 10.33 19.18
C SER A 59 0.05 9.09 18.32
N CYS A 60 0.50 9.25 17.07
CA CYS A 60 0.69 8.10 16.17
C CYS A 60 1.68 7.06 16.72
N ARG A 61 2.58 7.48 17.62
CA ARG A 61 3.66 6.67 18.20
C ARG A 61 3.22 5.78 19.36
N ALA A 62 2.02 5.96 19.91
CA ALA A 62 1.56 5.26 21.10
C ALA A 62 0.07 4.92 21.03
N VAL A 63 -0.33 3.83 21.68
CA VAL A 63 -1.74 3.55 21.97
C VAL A 63 -2.23 4.48 23.08
N ASN A 64 -3.49 4.88 23.06
CA ASN A 64 -4.02 5.72 24.14
C ASN A 64 -4.02 4.90 25.45
N ALA A 65 -3.67 5.55 26.55
CA ALA A 65 -3.72 4.93 27.87
C ALA A 65 -5.18 4.62 28.23
N PRO A 66 -5.50 3.40 28.72
CA PRO A 66 -6.81 3.13 29.27
C PRO A 66 -7.06 4.07 30.45
N TYR A 67 -8.30 4.54 30.57
CA TYR A 67 -8.68 5.56 31.55
C TYR A 67 -8.23 5.22 32.98
N LEU A 68 -8.24 3.92 33.34
CA LEU A 68 -7.75 3.43 34.63
C LEU A 68 -6.27 3.72 34.88
N THR A 69 -5.42 3.66 33.86
CA THR A 69 -3.98 3.97 34.01
C THR A 69 -3.68 5.47 34.03
N SER A 70 -4.58 6.32 33.54
CA SER A 70 -4.42 7.78 33.60
C SER A 70 -4.91 8.42 34.90
N VAL A 71 -5.67 7.70 35.73
CA VAL A 71 -6.22 8.22 37.00
C VAL A 71 -5.31 7.89 38.19
N PHE A 72 -4.48 6.85 38.09
CA PHE A 72 -3.59 6.40 39.18
C PHE A 72 -2.11 6.75 38.95
N ASN A 73 -1.81 7.72 38.08
CA ASN A 73 -0.45 8.19 37.81
C ASN A 73 -0.40 9.72 37.85
#